data_AF-A0A7R9FI99-F1
#
_entry.id   AF-A0A7R9FI99-F1
#
_cell.length_a   1.000
_cell.length_b   1.000
_cell.length_c   1.000
_cell.angle_alpha   90.00
_cell.angle_beta   90.00
_cell.angle_gamma   90.00
#
_symmetry.space_group_name_H-M   'P 1'
#
loop_
_entity.id
_entity.type
_entity.pdbx_description
1 polymer ?
#
loop_
_entity_poly.entity_id
_entity_poly.type
_entity_poly.pdbx_seq_one_letter_code
_entity_poly.pdbx_strand_id
1 'polypeptide(L)'
;KLEDHRRKWDRDEYERLAAERIQEELEAQEKAKQKPPPVKRELLKQRDYRVDLESKLGKSVVITKNTPSSQTGGYYCNVCDCVVKDSINFLDHINGKKHQRNLGMSMRVERSSLDQVKKRFDINKKKLEEKKKDYDIEQRMKELREE
;
A
#
# COMPACT_ATOMS: atom_id res chain seq x y z
N LYS A 1 -6.44 74.52 -21.43
CA LYS A 1 -6.25 73.11 -21.05
C LYS A 1 -4.75 72.89 -20.89
N LEU A 2 -4.26 72.92 -19.66
CA LEU A 2 -2.89 72.51 -19.36
C LEU A 2 -3.00 71.12 -18.75
N GLU A 3 -2.95 70.11 -19.60
CA GLU A 3 -2.78 68.74 -19.11
C GLU A 3 -1.37 68.64 -18.55
N ASP A 4 -1.32 68.51 -17.23
CA ASP A 4 -0.12 68.32 -16.45
C ASP A 4 0.45 66.94 -16.82
N HIS A 5 1.39 66.90 -17.77
CA HIS A 5 2.08 65.69 -18.25
C HIS A 5 2.98 65.03 -17.18
N ARG A 6 2.96 65.53 -15.94
CA ARG A 6 3.68 64.94 -14.82
C ARG A 6 2.88 63.75 -14.28
N ARG A 7 3.39 62.54 -14.53
CA ARG A 7 2.84 61.30 -13.97
C ARG A 7 2.84 61.36 -12.44
N LYS A 8 1.69 61.67 -11.85
CA LYS A 8 1.49 61.68 -10.40
C LYS A 8 1.16 60.25 -9.99
N TRP A 9 1.90 59.74 -9.03
CA TRP A 9 1.63 58.42 -8.47
C TRP A 9 0.32 58.50 -7.70
N ASP A 10 -0.66 57.70 -8.12
CA ASP A 10 -1.97 57.65 -7.48
C ASP A 10 -1.88 56.76 -6.25
N ARG A 11 -1.89 57.37 -5.06
CA ARG A 11 -1.61 56.66 -3.80
C ARG A 11 -2.58 55.50 -3.55
N ASP A 12 -3.84 55.69 -3.93
CA ASP A 12 -4.91 54.69 -3.75
C ASP A 12 -4.68 53.44 -4.61
N GLU A 13 -4.22 53.62 -5.86
CA GLU A 13 -3.91 52.53 -6.77
C GLU A 13 -2.75 51.68 -6.26
N TYR A 14 -1.69 52.32 -5.77
CA TYR A 14 -0.52 51.63 -5.21
C TYR A 14 -0.81 50.98 -3.85
N GLU A 15 -1.69 51.56 -3.04
CA GLU A 15 -2.13 50.98 -1.77
C GLU A 15 -2.97 49.71 -2.00
N ARG A 16 -3.88 49.73 -2.98
CA ARG A 16 -4.61 48.54 -3.42
C ARG A 16 -3.68 47.46 -3.97
N LEU A 17 -2.71 47.82 -4.82
CA LEU A 17 -1.75 46.86 -5.38
C LEU A 17 -0.88 46.21 -4.29
N ALA A 18 -0.53 46.97 -3.26
CA ALA A 18 0.21 46.47 -2.10
C ALA A 18 -0.66 45.53 -1.26
N ALA A 19 -1.92 45.88 -1.01
CA ALA A 19 -2.86 45.03 -0.29
C ALA A 19 -3.14 43.71 -1.03
N GLU A 20 -3.32 43.75 -2.35
CA GLU A 20 -3.50 42.57 -3.19
C GLU A 20 -2.30 41.63 -3.11
N ARG A 21 -1.07 42.17 -3.19
CA ARG A 21 0.15 41.37 -3.08
C ARG A 21 0.30 40.71 -1.70
N ILE A 22 -0.03 41.42 -0.63
CA ILE A 22 -0.01 40.89 0.75
C ILE A 22 -1.03 39.77 0.90
N GLN A 23 -2.24 39.95 0.33
CA GLN A 23 -3.28 38.94 0.37
C GLN A 23 -2.88 37.69 -0.42
N GLU A 24 -2.25 37.84 -1.58
CA GLU A 24 -1.74 36.71 -2.39
C GLU A 24 -0.62 35.94 -1.66
N GLU A 25 0.29 36.64 -0.96
CA GLU A 25 1.32 36.00 -0.14
C GLU A 25 0.72 35.25 1.06
N LEU A 26 -0.30 35.81 1.70
CA LEU A 26 -1.03 35.16 2.79
C LEU A 26 -1.79 33.91 2.30
N GLU A 27 -2.47 34.01 1.17
CA GLU A 27 -3.20 32.89 0.55
C GLU A 27 -2.25 31.79 0.08
N ALA A 28 -1.07 32.14 -0.45
CA ALA A 28 -0.03 31.18 -0.81
C ALA A 28 0.53 30.47 0.43
N GLN A 29 0.76 31.21 1.53
CA GLN A 29 1.19 30.62 2.80
C GLN A 29 0.11 29.73 3.42
N GLU A 30 -1.16 30.11 3.33
CA GLU A 30 -2.28 29.29 3.80
C GLU A 30 -2.43 28.02 2.96
N LYS A 31 -2.35 28.11 1.63
CA LYS A 31 -2.36 26.93 0.74
C LYS A 31 -1.16 26.01 1.00
N ALA A 32 0.02 26.56 1.31
CA ALA A 32 1.19 25.76 1.69
C ALA A 32 1.05 25.12 3.07
N LYS A 33 0.32 25.76 3.99
CA LYS A 33 0.00 25.22 5.33
C LYS A 33 -1.18 24.25 5.34
N GLN A 34 -2.05 24.29 4.31
CA GLN A 34 -3.13 23.34 4.13
C GLN A 34 -2.54 21.96 3.80
N LYS A 35 -2.31 21.18 4.87
CA LYS A 35 -1.96 19.77 4.77
C LYS A 35 -3.09 19.04 4.02
N PRO A 36 -2.76 18.11 3.11
CA PRO A 36 -3.78 17.35 2.41
C PRO A 36 -4.74 16.70 3.41
N PRO A 37 -6.05 16.58 3.06
CA PRO A 37 -7.06 16.03 3.95
C PRO A 37 -6.62 14.64 4.43
N PRO A 38 -6.86 14.31 5.71
CA PRO A 38 -6.43 13.03 6.27
C PRO A 38 -7.12 11.90 5.51
N VAL A 39 -6.36 11.24 4.64
CA VAL A 39 -6.81 10.06 3.89
C VAL A 39 -7.30 9.05 4.92
N LYS A 40 -8.62 8.77 4.90
CA LYS A 40 -9.23 7.72 5.71
C LYS A 40 -8.64 6.40 5.25
N ARG A 41 -7.59 5.96 5.92
CA ARG A 41 -6.91 4.70 5.62
C ARG A 41 -7.87 3.56 5.92
N GLU A 42 -8.06 2.68 4.95
CA GLU A 42 -8.90 1.50 5.13
C GLU A 42 -8.29 0.60 6.23
N LEU A 43 -9.17 -0.14 6.91
CA LEU A 43 -8.79 -1.11 7.93
C LEU A 43 -8.01 -2.27 7.30
N LEU A 44 -7.13 -2.89 8.09
CA LEU A 44 -6.28 -3.98 7.62
C LEU A 44 -7.13 -5.17 7.15
N LYS A 45 -7.17 -5.41 5.83
CA LYS A 45 -7.77 -6.62 5.25
C LYS A 45 -6.75 -7.74 5.20
N GLN A 46 -7.21 -8.97 5.38
CA GLN A 46 -6.39 -10.16 5.15
C GLN A 46 -6.06 -10.25 3.66
N ARG A 47 -4.82 -10.61 3.31
CA ARG A 47 -4.42 -10.81 1.91
C ARG A 47 -5.06 -12.06 1.34
N ASP A 48 -5.56 -11.96 0.11
CA ASP A 48 -6.24 -13.04 -0.61
C ASP A 48 -5.28 -13.90 -1.45
N TYR A 49 -4.05 -13.44 -1.70
CA TYR A 49 -3.03 -14.18 -2.44
C TYR A 49 -1.94 -14.73 -1.51
N ARG A 50 -1.45 -15.93 -1.81
CA ARG A 50 -0.23 -16.47 -1.19
C ARG A 50 0.98 -15.90 -1.91
N VAL A 51 2.00 -15.54 -1.14
CA VAL A 51 3.27 -15.06 -1.68
C VAL A 51 4.10 -16.30 -2.02
N ASP A 52 4.43 -16.48 -3.30
CA ASP A 52 5.23 -17.62 -3.76
C ASP A 52 6.72 -17.30 -3.66
N LEU A 53 7.35 -17.74 -2.58
CA LEU A 53 8.80 -17.60 -2.37
C LEU A 53 9.61 -18.77 -2.96
N GLU A 54 8.94 -19.83 -3.40
CA GLU A 54 9.56 -21.12 -3.74
C GLU A 54 9.95 -21.24 -5.22
N SER A 55 9.30 -20.45 -6.10
CA SER A 55 9.47 -20.53 -7.56
C SER A 55 10.89 -20.22 -8.08
N LYS A 56 11.72 -19.58 -7.24
CA LYS A 56 13.10 -19.18 -7.56
C LYS A 56 14.17 -19.99 -6.81
N LEU A 57 13.78 -21.02 -6.05
CA LEU A 57 14.76 -21.91 -5.41
C LEU A 57 15.53 -22.72 -6.47
N GLY A 58 16.85 -22.84 -6.30
CA GLY A 58 17.72 -23.64 -7.16
C GLY A 58 18.06 -23.03 -8.54
N LYS A 59 17.56 -21.83 -8.87
CA LYS A 59 17.87 -21.16 -10.15
C LYS A 59 19.01 -20.15 -9.96
N SER A 60 20.13 -20.35 -10.68
CA SER A 60 21.19 -19.36 -10.77
C SER A 60 20.84 -18.32 -11.84
N VAL A 61 20.91 -17.03 -11.48
CA VAL A 61 20.67 -15.92 -12.40
C VAL A 61 21.95 -15.10 -12.49
N VAL A 62 22.46 -14.91 -13.69
CA VAL A 62 23.65 -14.08 -13.94
C VAL A 62 23.21 -12.61 -13.87
N ILE A 63 23.76 -11.88 -12.89
CA ILE A 63 23.46 -10.47 -12.67
C ILE A 63 24.48 -9.63 -13.44
N THR A 64 24.02 -8.80 -14.37
CA THR A 64 24.87 -7.80 -15.06
C THR A 64 24.57 -6.40 -14.53
N LYS A 65 25.46 -5.43 -14.76
CA LYS A 65 25.28 -4.04 -14.28
C LYS A 65 24.03 -3.33 -14.85
N ASN A 66 23.46 -3.85 -15.94
CA ASN A 66 22.30 -3.27 -16.62
C ASN A 66 20.99 -4.03 -16.33
N THR A 67 21.02 -5.03 -15.44
CA THR A 67 19.83 -5.82 -15.09
C THR A 67 18.93 -4.99 -14.17
N PRO A 68 17.61 -4.86 -14.46
CA PRO A 68 16.70 -4.08 -13.62
C PRO A 68 16.60 -4.67 -12.20
N SER A 69 16.34 -3.80 -11.21
CA SER A 69 16.26 -4.15 -9.78
C SER A 69 15.30 -5.29 -9.43
N SER A 70 14.35 -5.58 -10.33
CA SER A 70 13.38 -6.68 -10.22
C SER A 70 13.95 -8.06 -10.56
N GLN A 71 15.07 -8.11 -11.28
CA GLN A 71 15.77 -9.34 -11.69
C GLN A 71 17.12 -9.54 -10.97
N THR A 72 17.58 -8.56 -10.20
CA THR A 72 18.72 -8.74 -9.31
C THR A 72 18.39 -9.78 -8.23
N GLY A 73 19.40 -10.54 -7.79
CA GLY A 73 19.24 -11.57 -6.78
C GLY A 73 18.55 -11.03 -5.52
N GLY A 74 17.40 -11.61 -5.17
CA GLY A 74 16.56 -11.22 -4.04
C GLY A 74 15.07 -11.20 -4.37
N TYR A 75 14.27 -10.82 -3.38
CA TYR A 75 12.85 -10.55 -3.48
C TYR A 75 12.63 -9.05 -3.70
N TYR A 76 11.92 -8.69 -4.78
CA TYR A 76 11.63 -7.30 -5.11
C TYR A 76 10.20 -6.92 -4.69
N CYS A 77 10.06 -5.75 -4.07
CA CYS A 77 8.75 -5.20 -3.68
C CYS A 77 8.37 -4.01 -4.59
N ASN A 78 7.29 -4.15 -5.35
CA ASN A 78 6.80 -3.11 -6.28
C ASN A 78 6.28 -1.83 -5.60
N VAL A 79 5.89 -1.92 -4.32
CA VAL A 79 5.27 -0.78 -3.59
C VAL A 79 6.32 0.11 -2.93
N CYS A 80 7.51 -0.44 -2.66
CA CYS A 80 8.58 0.23 -1.93
C CYS A 80 9.88 0.38 -2.74
N ASP A 81 9.92 -0.14 -3.97
CA ASP A 81 11.08 -0.15 -4.87
C ASP A 81 12.38 -0.60 -4.20
N CYS A 82 12.30 -1.63 -3.36
CA CYS A 82 13.44 -2.18 -2.64
C CYS A 82 13.62 -3.67 -2.92
N VAL A 83 14.90 -4.08 -2.98
CA VAL A 83 15.31 -5.47 -3.08
C VAL A 83 15.67 -5.97 -1.68
N VAL A 84 14.99 -7.03 -1.25
CA VAL A 84 15.20 -7.70 0.03
C VAL A 84 15.83 -9.06 -0.23
N LYS A 85 16.92 -9.39 0.46
CA LYS A 85 17.70 -10.62 0.17
C LYS A 85 17.07 -11.89 0.73
N ASP A 86 16.42 -11.78 1.90
CA ASP A 86 15.87 -12.93 2.63
C ASP A 86 14.35 -13.03 2.51
N SER A 87 13.85 -14.27 2.52
CA SER A 87 12.42 -14.59 2.50
C SER A 87 11.68 -14.04 3.72
N ILE A 88 12.27 -14.19 4.90
CA ILE A 88 11.71 -13.72 6.17
C ILE A 88 11.63 -12.19 6.18
N ASN A 89 12.69 -11.54 5.73
CA ASN A 89 12.74 -10.08 5.66
C ASN A 89 11.77 -9.53 4.60
N PHE A 90 11.52 -10.27 3.51
CA PHE A 90 10.50 -9.89 2.52
C PHE A 90 9.08 -9.99 3.09
N LEU A 91 8.79 -11.02 3.88
CA LEU A 91 7.51 -11.14 4.58
C LEU A 91 7.33 -10.03 5.63
N ASP A 92 8.37 -9.72 6.41
CA ASP A 92 8.33 -8.59 7.35
C ASP A 92 8.19 -7.25 6.64
N HIS A 93 8.86 -7.08 5.49
CA HIS A 93 8.74 -5.89 4.66
C HIS A 93 7.30 -5.65 4.18
N ILE A 94 6.63 -6.66 3.65
CA ILE A 94 5.22 -6.57 3.21
C ILE A 94 4.31 -6.31 4.42
N ASN A 95 4.61 -6.89 5.59
CA ASN A 95 3.89 -6.60 6.83
C ASN A 95 4.26 -5.25 7.47
N GLY A 96 5.28 -4.56 6.96
CA GLY A 96 5.83 -3.36 7.56
C GLY A 96 4.92 -2.15 7.46
N LYS A 97 5.03 -1.24 8.44
CA LYS A 97 4.26 0.02 8.50
C LYS A 97 4.43 0.88 7.24
N LYS A 98 5.63 0.88 6.64
CA LYS A 98 5.93 1.69 5.44
C LYS A 98 5.19 1.15 4.22
N HIS A 99 5.26 -0.17 4.00
CA HIS A 99 4.55 -0.84 2.90
C HIS A 99 3.03 -0.65 3.03
N GLN A 100 2.48 -0.92 4.23
CA GLN A 100 1.04 -0.80 4.47
C GLN A 100 0.52 0.64 4.33
N ARG A 101 1.36 1.63 4.71
CA ARG A 101 1.03 3.06 4.56
C ARG A 101 0.98 3.48 3.09
N ASN A 102 1.90 2.99 2.26
CA ASN A 102 1.89 3.24 0.82
C ASN A 102 0.69 2.56 0.15
N LEU A 103 0.25 1.41 0.67
CA LEU A 103 -0.97 0.72 0.24
C LEU A 103 -2.27 1.41 0.70
N GLY A 104 -2.20 2.52 1.46
CA GLY A 104 -3.37 3.24 1.93
C GLY A 104 -4.10 2.59 3.12
N MET A 105 -3.52 1.57 3.74
CA MET A 105 -4.14 0.82 4.83
C MET A 105 -3.53 1.18 6.19
N SER A 106 -4.34 1.12 7.24
CA SER A 106 -3.91 1.27 8.63
C SER A 106 -3.65 -0.11 9.26
N MET A 107 -2.63 -0.24 10.10
CA MET A 107 -2.36 -1.48 10.87
C MET A 107 -3.44 -1.81 11.92
N ARG A 108 -4.45 -0.97 12.09
CA ARG A 108 -5.55 -1.21 13.02
C ARG A 108 -6.54 -2.19 12.38
N VAL A 109 -6.71 -3.35 13.01
CA VAL A 109 -7.74 -4.33 12.67
C VAL A 109 -9.04 -3.96 13.39
N GLU A 110 -10.18 -4.21 12.75
CA GLU A 110 -11.50 -4.08 13.40
C GLU A 110 -11.67 -5.13 14.50
N ARG A 111 -12.45 -4.81 15.55
CA ARG A 111 -12.81 -5.81 16.56
C ARG A 111 -13.85 -6.77 15.98
N SER A 112 -13.58 -8.07 16.09
CA SER A 112 -14.47 -9.11 15.57
C SER A 112 -15.86 -9.06 16.21
N SER A 113 -16.91 -9.18 15.38
CA SER A 113 -18.30 -9.31 15.84
C SER A 113 -18.72 -10.78 15.99
N LEU A 114 -19.81 -11.03 16.73
CA LEU A 114 -20.35 -12.39 16.92
C LEU A 114 -20.72 -13.08 15.60
N ASP A 115 -21.26 -12.32 14.64
CA ASP A 115 -21.61 -12.82 13.31
C ASP A 115 -20.37 -13.26 12.51
N GLN A 116 -19.28 -12.49 12.59
CA GLN A 116 -18.02 -12.81 11.93
C GLN A 116 -17.39 -14.10 12.50
N VAL A 117 -17.53 -14.32 13.80
CA VAL A 117 -17.05 -15.54 14.47
C VAL A 117 -17.87 -16.76 14.03
N LYS A 118 -19.21 -16.67 14.00
CA LYS A 118 -20.08 -17.76 13.51
C LYS A 118 -19.74 -18.16 12.07
N LYS A 119 -19.57 -17.18 11.18
CA LYS A 119 -19.16 -17.41 9.77
C LYS A 119 -17.79 -18.09 9.68
N ARG A 120 -16.81 -17.71 10.51
CA ARG A 120 -15.50 -18.36 10.59
C ARG A 120 -15.61 -19.83 11.04
N PHE A 121 -16.46 -20.13 12.01
CA PHE A 121 -16.69 -21.50 12.47
C PHE A 121 -17.33 -22.38 11.39
N ASP A 122 -18.30 -21.87 10.65
CA ASP A 122 -18.94 -22.61 9.54
C ASP A 122 -17.93 -22.94 8.43
N ILE A 123 -17.11 -21.96 8.02
CA ILE A 123 -16.05 -22.17 7.03
C ILE A 123 -15.03 -23.21 7.52
N ASN A 124 -14.63 -23.13 8.80
CA ASN A 124 -13.67 -24.08 9.36
C ASN A 124 -14.25 -25.50 9.46
N LYS A 125 -15.53 -25.62 9.80
CA LYS A 125 -16.24 -26.90 9.82
C LYS A 125 -16.30 -27.52 8.42
N LYS A 126 -16.67 -26.74 7.41
CA LYS A 126 -16.67 -27.19 5.99
C LYS A 126 -15.29 -27.68 5.55
N LYS A 127 -14.24 -26.92 5.85
CA LYS A 127 -12.85 -27.33 5.54
C LYS A 127 -12.44 -28.62 6.25
N LEU A 128 -12.91 -28.84 7.49
CA LEU A 128 -12.65 -30.08 8.21
C LEU A 128 -13.39 -31.26 7.59
N GLU A 129 -14.63 -31.06 7.15
CA GLU A 129 -15.42 -32.07 6.46
C GLU A 129 -14.83 -32.43 5.09
N GLU A 130 -14.34 -31.45 4.32
CA GLU A 130 -13.62 -31.68 3.07
C GLU A 130 -12.35 -32.50 3.30
N LYS A 131 -11.54 -32.15 4.31
CA LYS A 131 -10.35 -32.95 4.67
C LYS A 131 -10.71 -34.38 5.06
N LYS A 132 -11.78 -34.58 5.83
CA LYS A 132 -12.23 -35.93 6.20
C LYS A 132 -12.63 -36.76 4.97
N LYS A 133 -13.30 -36.15 3.98
CA LYS A 133 -13.63 -36.83 2.73
C LYS A 133 -12.39 -37.16 1.90
N ASP A 134 -11.38 -36.28 1.89
CA ASP A 134 -10.10 -36.52 1.22
C ASP A 134 -9.35 -37.71 1.82
N TYR A 135 -9.30 -37.81 3.16
CA TYR A 135 -8.75 -38.98 3.86
C TYR A 135 -9.51 -40.27 3.54
N ASP A 136 -10.85 -40.21 3.44
CA ASP A 136 -11.70 -41.36 3.13
C ASP A 136 -11.45 -41.87 1.69
N ILE A 137 -11.24 -40.95 0.74
CA ILE A 137 -10.90 -41.30 -0.65
C ILE A 137 -9.47 -41.86 -0.76
N GLU A 138 -8.50 -41.25 -0.07
CA GLU A 138 -7.10 -41.70 -0.09
C GLU A 138 -6.94 -43.07 0.58
N GLN A 139 -7.64 -43.31 1.69
CA GLN A 139 -7.63 -44.62 2.37
C GLN A 139 -8.25 -45.70 1.46
N ARG A 140 -9.38 -45.40 0.81
CA ARG A 140 -10.01 -46.31 -0.15
C ARG A 140 -9.16 -46.57 -1.40
N MET A 141 -8.45 -45.56 -1.90
CA MET A 141 -7.49 -45.71 -3.01
C MET A 141 -6.26 -46.53 -2.63
N LYS A 142 -5.86 -46.50 -1.36
CA LYS A 142 -4.74 -47.28 -0.85
C LYS A 142 -5.12 -48.76 -0.72
N GLU A 143 -6.31 -49.07 -0.19
CA GLU A 143 -6.84 -50.43 -0.12
C GLU A 143 -6.92 -51.08 -1.51
N LEU A 144 -7.46 -50.38 -2.50
CA LEU A 144 -7.52 -50.83 -3.91
C LEU A 144 -6.17 -51.00 -4.61
N ARG A 145 -5.07 -50.46 -4.05
CA ARG A 145 -3.71 -50.60 -4.60
C ARG A 145 -2.93 -51.71 -3.88
N GLU A 146 -3.34 -52.08 -2.67
CA GLU A 146 -2.76 -53.19 -1.92
C GLU A 146 -3.43 -54.55 -2.25
N GLU A 147 -4.66 -54.54 -2.79
CA GLU A 147 -5.28 -55.69 -3.50
C GLU A 147 -4.79 -55.82 -4.95
#